data_AF-A0AAE6MP90-F1
#
_entry.id   AF-A0AAE6MP90-F1
#
_cell.length_a   1.000
_cell.length_b   1.000
_cell.length_c   1.000
_cell.angle_alpha   90.00
_cell.angle_beta   90.00
_cell.angle_gamma   90.00
#
_symmetry.space_group_name_H-M   'P 1'
#
loop_
_entity.id
_entity.type
_entity.pdbx_description
1 polymer ?
#
loop_
_entity_poly.entity_id
_entity_poly.type
_entity_poly.pdbx_seq_one_letter_code
_entity_poly.pdbx_strand_id
1 'polypeptide(L)'
;MSEQEVQAAVETSEKASNTNKVNPPVKEIIAYLAEKFPICFSVEGEAKPIKIGLFEDLAAALADDETISKTQLRQALRGYTMSWRYLAACKPNAVRVGLQGEEAGIVDEQQAEHAAQTLAQSRETVAARKAEQRKAQRKEFFKKQRVEQNKTARKFTPKAKKPDTNAPAASAESLAALATKFGR
;
A
#
# COMPACT_ATOMS: atom_id res chain seq x y z
N MET A 1 -26.23 -44.59 -6.25
CA MET A 1 -25.89 -43.78 -7.44
C MET A 1 -26.59 -42.44 -7.26
N SER A 2 -25.97 -41.37 -6.77
CA SER A 2 -24.55 -41.12 -6.49
C SER A 2 -24.50 -39.89 -5.57
N GLU A 3 -24.00 -40.10 -4.35
CA GLU A 3 -23.84 -39.10 -3.28
C GLU A 3 -22.70 -38.09 -3.57
N GLN A 4 -22.46 -37.78 -4.86
CA GLN A 4 -21.26 -37.07 -5.33
C GLN A 4 -21.51 -35.65 -5.85
N GLU A 5 -22.71 -35.08 -5.68
CA GLU A 5 -23.00 -33.71 -6.16
C GLU A 5 -23.21 -32.65 -5.05
N VAL A 6 -23.14 -33.04 -3.77
CA VAL A 6 -23.29 -32.09 -2.64
C VAL A 6 -21.93 -31.54 -2.14
N GLN A 7 -20.80 -31.97 -2.73
CA GLN A 7 -19.46 -31.62 -2.25
C GLN A 7 -18.76 -30.47 -3.01
N ALA A 8 -19.41 -29.80 -3.97
CA ALA A 8 -18.74 -28.78 -4.79
C ALA A 8 -18.93 -27.31 -4.33
N ALA A 9 -19.64 -27.05 -3.21
CA ALA A 9 -19.98 -25.68 -2.78
C ALA A 9 -19.33 -25.24 -1.45
N VAL A 10 -18.48 -26.07 -0.84
CA VAL A 10 -17.83 -25.75 0.46
C VAL A 10 -16.36 -25.32 0.30
N GLU A 11 -15.80 -25.34 -0.92
CA GLU A 11 -14.36 -25.13 -1.15
C GLU A 11 -13.95 -23.76 -1.72
N THR A 12 -14.77 -22.70 -1.59
CA THR A 12 -14.40 -21.35 -2.03
C THR A 12 -14.35 -20.31 -0.90
N SER A 13 -13.70 -20.65 0.21
CA SER A 13 -13.20 -19.64 1.17
C SER A 13 -11.77 -19.91 1.67
N GLU A 14 -11.13 -21.01 1.25
CA GLU A 14 -9.76 -21.33 1.66
C GLU A 14 -8.75 -20.90 0.61
N LYS A 15 -8.46 -19.59 0.50
CA LYS A 15 -7.21 -19.14 -0.14
C LYS A 15 -6.83 -17.71 0.21
N ALA A 16 -6.20 -17.55 1.37
CA ALA A 16 -5.13 -16.57 1.57
C ALA A 16 -4.16 -16.96 2.71
N SER A 17 -4.00 -18.25 3.01
CA SER A 17 -2.99 -18.73 3.96
C SER A 17 -1.70 -19.09 3.21
N ASN A 18 -0.91 -18.09 2.81
CA ASN A 18 0.48 -18.37 2.49
C ASN A 18 1.42 -17.18 2.61
N THR A 19 1.95 -16.93 3.81
CA THR A 19 3.33 -16.46 3.98
C THR A 19 3.87 -16.89 5.35
N ASN A 20 4.84 -17.83 5.32
CA ASN A 20 6.06 -17.90 6.14
C ASN A 20 5.95 -17.74 7.67
N LYS A 21 6.49 -18.71 8.42
CA LYS A 21 6.60 -18.77 9.89
C LYS A 21 7.36 -17.57 10.47
N VAL A 22 6.70 -16.43 10.61
CA VAL A 22 7.15 -15.21 11.30
C VAL A 22 5.86 -14.57 11.81
N ASN A 23 5.77 -14.35 13.13
CA ASN A 23 4.68 -13.69 13.88
C ASN A 23 3.41 -13.28 13.09
N PRO A 24 2.21 -13.73 13.49
CA PRO A 24 0.97 -13.38 12.79
C PRO A 24 0.88 -11.86 12.55
N PRO A 25 0.50 -11.43 11.34
CA PRO A 25 0.40 -10.01 11.03
C PRO A 25 -0.58 -9.34 11.99
N VAL A 26 -0.27 -8.09 12.35
CA VAL A 26 -1.07 -7.28 13.28
C VAL A 26 -2.57 -7.28 12.95
N LYS A 27 -2.92 -7.34 11.67
CA LYS A 27 -4.32 -7.39 11.21
C LYS A 27 -5.05 -8.68 11.62
N GLU A 28 -4.39 -9.83 11.56
CA GLU A 28 -4.98 -11.11 11.96
C GLU A 28 -5.21 -11.16 13.47
N ILE A 29 -4.27 -10.62 14.25
CA ILE A 29 -4.43 -10.50 15.70
C ILE A 29 -5.64 -9.59 16.03
N ILE A 30 -5.78 -8.47 15.32
CA ILE A 30 -6.94 -7.57 15.51
C ILE A 30 -8.25 -8.27 15.11
N ALA A 31 -8.25 -9.07 14.05
CA ALA A 31 -9.43 -9.84 13.65
C ALA A 31 -9.84 -10.85 14.73
N TYR A 32 -8.88 -11.62 15.27
CA TYR A 32 -9.12 -12.53 16.40
C TYR A 32 -9.65 -11.80 17.64
N LEU A 33 -9.07 -10.64 17.96
CA LEU A 33 -9.56 -9.83 19.09
C LEU A 33 -10.98 -9.32 18.87
N ALA A 34 -11.37 -9.01 17.63
CA ALA A 34 -12.73 -8.61 17.30
C ALA A 34 -13.73 -9.77 17.31
N GLU A 35 -13.30 -10.99 17.00
CA GLU A 35 -14.12 -12.18 17.16
C GLU A 35 -14.39 -12.49 18.64
N LYS A 36 -13.36 -12.40 19.49
CA LYS A 36 -13.46 -12.63 20.94
C LYS A 36 -14.18 -11.48 21.67
N PHE A 37 -13.92 -10.23 21.27
CA PHE A 37 -14.44 -9.03 21.92
C PHE A 37 -15.08 -8.08 20.89
N PRO A 38 -16.24 -8.44 20.34
CA PRO A 38 -16.91 -7.69 19.26
C PRO A 38 -17.42 -6.32 19.69
N ILE A 39 -17.58 -6.10 21.00
CA ILE A 39 -18.08 -4.83 21.54
C ILE A 39 -16.98 -3.75 21.53
N CYS A 40 -15.71 -4.15 21.73
CA CYS A 40 -14.57 -3.25 21.84
C CYS A 40 -13.83 -3.08 20.52
N PHE A 41 -13.65 -4.19 19.80
CA PHE A 41 -12.91 -4.24 18.56
C PHE A 41 -13.87 -4.44 17.40
N SER A 42 -13.62 -3.74 16.30
CA SER A 42 -14.46 -3.85 15.09
C SER A 42 -13.57 -4.02 13.86
N VAL A 43 -13.74 -5.14 13.16
CA VAL A 43 -13.01 -5.41 11.90
C VAL A 43 -13.58 -4.58 10.76
N GLU A 44 -14.90 -4.44 10.71
CA GLU A 44 -15.63 -3.72 9.64
C GLU A 44 -16.61 -2.75 10.30
N GLY A 45 -16.52 -1.45 9.98
CA GLY A 45 -17.32 -0.38 10.60
C GLY A 45 -16.53 0.71 11.36
N GLU A 46 -17.23 1.51 12.14
CA GLU A 46 -16.60 2.55 12.97
C GLU A 46 -15.96 1.91 14.21
N ALA A 47 -14.66 2.16 14.41
CA ALA A 47 -13.99 1.72 15.62
C ALA A 47 -14.48 2.57 16.80
N LYS A 48 -14.63 1.99 17.99
CA LYS A 48 -14.99 2.76 19.20
C LYS A 48 -13.72 3.11 20.00
N PRO A 49 -13.69 4.27 20.69
CA PRO A 49 -12.59 4.59 21.60
C PRO A 49 -12.50 3.53 22.71
N ILE A 50 -11.30 3.02 22.95
CA ILE A 50 -11.08 1.96 23.95
C ILE A 50 -10.70 2.54 25.32
N LYS A 51 -10.93 1.76 26.37
CA LYS A 51 -10.46 2.04 27.74
C LYS A 51 -8.94 2.29 27.77
N ILE A 52 -8.51 3.27 28.56
CA ILE A 52 -7.08 3.49 28.83
C ILE A 52 -6.58 2.33 29.70
N GLY A 53 -5.49 1.69 29.30
CA GLY A 53 -4.97 0.52 30.00
C GLY A 53 -5.66 -0.81 29.65
N LEU A 54 -6.50 -0.86 28.60
CA LEU A 54 -7.16 -2.10 28.13
C LEU A 54 -6.19 -3.27 27.90
N PHE A 55 -4.90 -3.00 27.68
CA PHE A 55 -3.87 -4.03 27.56
C PHE A 55 -3.82 -4.97 28.77
N GLU A 56 -3.96 -4.47 29.99
CA GLU A 56 -3.88 -5.28 31.21
C GLU A 56 -5.10 -6.21 31.32
N ASP A 57 -6.29 -5.66 31.08
CA ASP A 57 -7.55 -6.40 31.04
C ASP A 57 -7.49 -7.53 29.99
N LEU A 58 -6.96 -7.22 28.80
CA LEU A 58 -6.75 -8.22 27.74
C LEU A 58 -5.71 -9.26 28.13
N ALA A 59 -4.60 -8.86 28.73
CA ALA A 59 -3.56 -9.78 29.15
C ALA A 59 -4.03 -10.75 30.25
N ALA A 60 -4.97 -10.32 31.10
CA ALA A 60 -5.62 -11.17 32.09
C ALA A 60 -6.64 -12.12 31.43
N ALA A 61 -7.49 -11.61 30.52
CA ALA A 61 -8.51 -12.41 29.86
C ALA A 61 -7.93 -13.46 28.87
N LEU A 62 -6.79 -13.17 28.25
CA LEU A 62 -6.07 -14.10 27.36
C LEU A 62 -4.90 -14.80 28.08
N ALA A 63 -4.82 -14.76 29.41
CA ALA A 63 -3.74 -15.44 30.14
C ALA A 63 -3.70 -16.95 29.86
N ASP A 64 -4.88 -17.54 29.62
CA ASP A 64 -5.06 -18.96 29.33
C ASP A 64 -5.00 -19.30 27.83
N ASP A 65 -5.11 -18.30 26.94
CA ASP A 65 -5.10 -18.46 25.49
C ASP A 65 -3.65 -18.25 24.96
N GLU A 66 -2.91 -19.32 24.70
CA GLU A 66 -1.53 -19.27 24.18
C GLU A 66 -1.42 -18.82 22.71
N THR A 67 -2.54 -18.43 22.10
CA THR A 67 -2.61 -18.04 20.68
C THR A 67 -1.89 -16.72 20.38
N ILE A 68 -1.80 -15.82 21.37
CA ILE A 68 -1.22 -14.47 21.19
C ILE A 68 -0.28 -14.14 22.35
N SER A 69 0.96 -13.77 22.03
CA SER A 69 1.91 -13.29 23.04
C SER A 69 1.62 -11.85 23.47
N LYS A 70 1.97 -11.48 24.72
CA LYS A 70 1.85 -10.11 25.27
C LYS A 70 2.50 -9.04 24.37
N THR A 71 3.61 -9.39 23.71
CA THR A 71 4.31 -8.48 22.80
C THR A 71 3.52 -8.26 21.51
N GLN A 72 2.95 -9.32 20.94
CA GLN A 72 2.07 -9.23 19.77
C GLN A 72 0.80 -8.44 20.10
N LEU A 73 0.23 -8.64 21.29
CA LEU A 73 -0.93 -7.88 21.75
C LEU A 73 -0.65 -6.36 21.82
N ARG A 74 0.52 -5.94 22.33
CA ARG A 74 0.93 -4.53 22.31
C ARG A 74 1.07 -3.99 20.88
N GLN A 75 1.70 -4.75 19.98
CA GLN A 75 1.84 -4.34 18.58
C GLN A 75 0.48 -4.22 17.89
N ALA A 76 -0.44 -5.15 18.18
CA ALA A 76 -1.80 -5.13 17.67
C ALA A 76 -2.59 -3.92 18.16
N LEU A 77 -2.56 -3.63 19.47
CA LEU A 77 -3.20 -2.46 20.04
C LEU A 77 -2.65 -1.16 19.44
N ARG A 78 -1.33 -1.04 19.31
CA ARG A 78 -0.71 0.13 18.67
C ARG A 78 -1.14 0.28 17.21
N GLY A 79 -1.21 -0.83 16.46
CA GLY A 79 -1.70 -0.83 15.09
C GLY A 79 -3.16 -0.43 14.98
N TYR A 80 -3.99 -0.87 15.93
CA TYR A 80 -5.41 -0.54 16.00
C TYR A 80 -5.64 0.95 16.29
N THR A 81 -4.96 1.50 17.30
CA THR A 81 -5.14 2.90 17.73
C THR A 81 -4.54 3.92 16.78
N MET A 82 -3.57 3.52 15.94
CA MET A 82 -3.02 4.36 14.87
C MET A 82 -3.77 4.23 13.54
N SER A 83 -4.79 3.37 13.47
CA SER A 83 -5.64 3.23 12.29
C SER A 83 -6.44 4.50 12.04
N TRP A 84 -6.58 4.91 10.78
CA TRP A 84 -7.41 6.06 10.40
C TRP A 84 -8.85 5.96 10.90
N ARG A 85 -9.37 4.73 10.99
CA ARG A 85 -10.73 4.45 11.51
C ARG A 85 -10.84 4.78 13.00
N TYR A 86 -9.81 4.42 13.78
CA TYR A 86 -9.78 4.72 15.21
C TYR A 86 -9.58 6.21 15.46
N LEU A 87 -8.62 6.83 14.78
CA LEU A 87 -8.37 8.27 14.92
C LEU A 87 -9.60 9.12 14.54
N ALA A 88 -10.41 8.68 13.57
CA ALA A 88 -11.64 9.35 13.19
C ALA A 88 -12.78 9.21 14.23
N ALA A 89 -12.75 8.15 15.03
CA ALA A 89 -13.74 7.89 16.06
C ALA A 89 -13.44 8.60 17.40
N CYS A 90 -12.19 8.98 17.63
CA CYS A 90 -11.76 9.80 18.76
C CYS A 90 -12.31 11.23 18.64
N LYS A 91 -13.57 11.42 19.01
CA LYS A 91 -14.26 12.71 19.09
C LYS A 91 -14.33 13.18 20.54
N PRO A 92 -14.42 14.50 20.80
CA PRO A 92 -14.63 14.98 22.15
C PRO A 92 -15.94 14.41 22.70
N ASN A 93 -15.97 14.09 23.99
CA ASN A 93 -17.12 13.51 24.68
C ASN A 93 -17.53 12.10 24.19
N ALA A 94 -16.69 11.41 23.42
CA ALA A 94 -16.95 10.02 23.07
C ALA A 94 -16.71 9.10 24.27
N VAL A 95 -17.65 8.18 24.53
CA VAL A 95 -17.54 7.20 25.61
C VAL A 95 -16.53 6.13 25.24
N ARG A 96 -15.64 5.83 26.18
CA ARG A 96 -14.65 4.76 26.06
C ARG A 96 -15.27 3.43 26.43
N VAL A 97 -14.96 2.40 25.66
CA VAL A 97 -15.52 1.05 25.83
C VAL A 97 -14.46 0.14 26.43
N GLY A 98 -14.78 -0.51 27.54
CA GLY A 98 -14.02 -1.58 28.19
C GLY A 98 -14.28 -2.95 27.56
N LEU A 99 -13.57 -3.99 28.01
CA LEU A 99 -13.53 -5.32 27.38
C LEU A 99 -14.90 -6.02 27.25
N GLN A 100 -15.80 -5.76 28.20
CA GLN A 100 -17.16 -6.32 28.26
C GLN A 100 -18.23 -5.33 27.80
N GLY A 101 -17.84 -4.16 27.28
CA GLY A 101 -18.78 -3.11 26.89
C GLY A 101 -19.05 -2.05 27.96
N GLU A 102 -18.33 -2.10 29.08
CA GLU A 102 -18.46 -1.12 30.17
C GLU A 102 -17.98 0.27 29.74
N GLU A 103 -18.64 1.31 30.25
CA GLU A 103 -18.21 2.70 30.04
C GLU A 103 -16.98 2.98 30.91
N ALA A 104 -15.84 3.17 30.27
CA ALA A 104 -14.54 3.29 30.92
C ALA A 104 -13.98 4.72 30.85
N GLY A 105 -14.87 5.70 30.99
CA GLY A 105 -14.56 7.12 30.90
C GLY A 105 -14.84 7.74 29.53
N ILE A 106 -14.43 9.00 29.38
CA ILE A 106 -14.74 9.84 28.22
C ILE A 106 -13.43 10.24 27.52
N VAL A 107 -13.49 10.54 26.22
CA VAL A 107 -12.38 11.13 25.48
C VAL A 107 -12.35 12.64 25.71
N ASP A 108 -11.23 13.12 26.25
CA ASP A 108 -11.00 14.55 26.48
C ASP A 108 -10.81 15.31 25.16
N GLU A 109 -11.10 16.61 25.18
CA GLU A 109 -10.96 17.48 24.02
C GLU A 109 -9.52 17.48 23.49
N GLN A 110 -8.53 17.57 24.37
CA GLN A 110 -7.10 17.53 23.99
C GLN A 110 -6.71 16.23 23.27
N GLN A 111 -7.29 15.10 23.70
CA GLN A 111 -7.01 13.80 23.09
C GLN A 111 -7.67 13.70 21.70
N ALA A 112 -8.87 14.25 21.55
CA ALA A 112 -9.57 14.32 20.27
C ALA A 112 -8.83 15.24 19.28
N GLU A 113 -8.34 16.41 19.72
CA GLU A 113 -7.52 17.30 18.90
C GLU A 113 -6.25 16.62 18.41
N HIS A 114 -5.52 15.94 19.30
CA HIS A 114 -4.32 15.20 18.93
C HIS A 114 -4.62 14.08 17.92
N ALA A 115 -5.75 13.38 18.08
CA ALA A 115 -6.18 12.37 17.12
C ALA A 115 -6.48 12.97 15.73
N ALA A 116 -7.17 14.11 15.69
CA ALA A 116 -7.46 14.83 14.44
C ALA A 116 -6.18 15.31 13.74
N GLN A 117 -5.22 15.85 14.49
CA GLN A 117 -3.91 16.27 13.97
C GLN A 117 -3.12 15.07 13.41
N THR A 118 -3.07 13.97 14.15
CA THR A 118 -2.39 12.73 13.72
C THR A 118 -3.00 12.19 12.43
N LEU A 119 -4.33 12.24 12.31
CA LEU A 119 -5.04 11.81 11.12
C LEU A 119 -4.69 12.69 9.90
N ALA A 120 -4.64 14.02 10.07
CA ALA A 120 -4.24 14.94 9.01
C ALA A 120 -2.79 14.66 8.53
N GLN A 121 -1.84 14.57 9.47
CA GLN A 121 -0.44 14.26 9.17
C GLN A 121 -0.27 12.90 8.47
N SER A 122 -1.01 11.88 8.93
CA SER A 122 -0.96 10.55 8.32
C SER A 122 -1.51 10.55 6.89
N ARG A 123 -2.55 11.33 6.60
CA ARG A 123 -3.08 11.48 5.24
C ARG A 123 -2.08 12.19 4.32
N GLU A 124 -1.45 13.26 4.80
CA GLU A 124 -0.46 14.02 4.03
C GLU A 124 0.77 13.17 3.68
N THR A 125 1.31 12.45 4.65
CA THR A 125 2.47 11.56 4.45
C THR A 125 2.17 10.44 3.44
N VAL A 126 0.98 9.82 3.53
CA VAL A 126 0.54 8.81 2.57
C VAL A 126 0.31 9.41 1.18
N ALA A 127 -0.27 10.61 1.08
CA ALA A 127 -0.47 11.32 -0.19
C ALA A 127 0.87 11.66 -0.86
N ALA A 128 1.85 12.16 -0.11
CA ALA A 128 3.20 12.45 -0.60
C ALA A 128 3.88 11.17 -1.13
N ARG A 129 3.88 10.10 -0.34
CA ARG A 129 4.45 8.80 -0.74
C ARG A 129 3.79 8.24 -2.00
N LYS A 130 2.46 8.36 -2.11
CA LYS A 130 1.70 7.90 -3.29
C LYS A 130 2.01 8.75 -4.53
N ALA A 131 2.22 10.06 -4.37
CA ALA A 131 2.60 10.94 -5.46
C ALA A 131 4.00 10.60 -6.00
N GLU A 132 4.96 10.31 -5.12
CA GLU A 132 6.31 9.86 -5.50
C GLU A 132 6.29 8.52 -6.23
N GLN A 133 5.54 7.54 -5.70
CA GLN A 133 5.36 6.25 -6.35
C GLN A 133 4.73 6.39 -7.74
N ARG A 134 3.71 7.25 -7.89
CA ARG A 134 3.09 7.51 -9.20
C ARG A 134 4.08 8.16 -10.18
N LYS A 135 4.93 9.09 -9.73
CA LYS A 135 5.99 9.68 -10.55
C LYS A 135 7.00 8.62 -10.99
N ALA A 136 7.42 7.72 -10.10
CA ALA A 136 8.33 6.63 -10.41
C ALA A 136 7.71 5.65 -11.43
N GLN A 137 6.50 5.18 -11.18
CA GLN A 137 5.76 4.28 -12.09
C GLN A 137 5.55 4.91 -13.47
N ARG A 138 5.22 6.21 -13.53
CA ARG A 138 5.07 6.94 -14.80
C ARG A 138 6.38 7.02 -15.58
N LYS A 139 7.51 7.30 -14.91
CA LYS A 139 8.84 7.29 -15.54
C LYS A 139 9.19 5.90 -16.08
N GLU A 140 8.93 4.84 -15.32
CA GLU A 140 9.16 3.46 -15.77
C GLU A 140 8.27 3.08 -16.96
N PHE A 141 7.00 3.47 -16.93
CA PHE A 141 6.05 3.22 -18.02
C PHE A 141 6.54 3.86 -19.34
N PHE A 142 6.90 5.16 -19.31
CA PHE A 142 7.42 5.84 -20.51
C PHE A 142 8.77 5.27 -20.98
N LYS A 143 9.64 4.83 -20.05
CA LYS A 143 10.89 4.15 -20.40
C LYS A 143 10.61 2.83 -21.14
N LYS A 144 9.69 2.01 -20.65
CA LYS A 144 9.27 0.75 -21.31
C LYS A 144 8.65 1.02 -22.67
N GLN A 145 7.78 2.03 -22.78
CA GLN A 145 7.16 2.41 -24.05
C GLN A 145 8.18 2.89 -25.09
N ARG A 146 9.18 3.70 -24.70
CA ARG A 146 10.27 4.11 -25.59
C ARG A 146 11.11 2.93 -26.09
N VAL A 147 11.39 1.95 -25.22
CA VAL A 147 12.14 0.75 -25.61
C VAL A 147 11.35 -0.09 -26.60
N GLU A 148 10.04 -0.26 -26.39
CA GLU A 148 9.18 -1.04 -27.28
C GLU A 148 8.98 -0.36 -28.66
N GLN A 149 8.82 0.97 -28.67
CA GLN A 149 8.77 1.75 -29.92
C GLN A 149 10.09 1.67 -30.70
N ASN A 150 11.24 1.71 -30.03
CA ASN A 150 12.54 1.57 -30.70
C ASN A 150 12.74 0.15 -31.26
N LYS A 151 12.27 -0.90 -30.56
CA LYS A 151 12.31 -2.27 -31.04
C LYS A 151 11.42 -2.50 -32.26
N THR A 152 10.20 -1.97 -32.26
CA THR A 152 9.26 -2.09 -33.39
C THR A 152 9.73 -1.28 -34.60
N ALA A 153 10.25 -0.07 -34.40
CA ALA A 153 10.85 0.73 -35.47
C ALA A 153 12.03 0.00 -36.15
N ARG A 154 12.93 -0.62 -35.37
CA ARG A 154 14.06 -1.42 -35.91
C ARG A 154 13.62 -2.70 -36.63
N LYS A 155 12.44 -3.25 -36.32
CA LYS A 155 11.90 -4.43 -37.00
C LYS A 155 11.22 -4.09 -38.33
N PHE A 156 10.72 -2.87 -38.50
CA PHE A 156 9.99 -2.45 -39.72
C PHE A 156 10.86 -1.65 -40.71
N THR A 157 12.07 -1.23 -40.36
CA THR A 157 13.00 -0.65 -41.35
C THR A 157 13.58 -1.77 -42.22
N PRO A 158 13.25 -1.87 -43.53
CA PRO A 158 13.97 -2.76 -44.43
C PRO A 158 15.44 -2.33 -44.45
N LYS A 159 16.34 -3.30 -44.47
CA LYS A 159 17.80 -3.13 -44.44
C LYS A 159 18.22 -2.19 -45.58
N ALA A 160 18.32 -0.89 -45.30
CA ALA A 160 18.87 0.08 -46.23
C ALA A 160 20.32 -0.34 -46.51
N LYS A 161 20.55 -0.75 -47.75
CA LYS A 161 21.87 -1.06 -48.30
C LYS A 161 22.76 0.16 -48.02
N LYS A 162 23.88 -0.04 -47.32
CA LYS A 162 24.86 1.02 -47.05
C LYS A 162 25.18 1.73 -48.38
N PRO A 163 25.18 3.07 -48.45
CA PRO A 163 25.71 3.72 -49.64
C PRO A 163 27.19 3.38 -49.72
N ASP A 164 27.63 2.81 -50.84
CA ASP A 164 29.03 2.53 -51.10
C ASP A 164 29.80 3.84 -50.98
N THR A 165 30.68 3.92 -49.99
CA THR A 165 31.62 5.03 -49.80
C THR A 165 32.69 4.94 -50.87
N ASN A 166 32.35 5.37 -52.08
CA ASN A 166 33.30 5.63 -53.16
C ASN A 166 32.86 6.85 -53.98
N ALA A 167 32.45 7.91 -53.29
CA ALA A 167 32.46 9.25 -53.86
C ALA A 167 33.83 9.87 -53.51
N PRO A 168 34.60 10.37 -54.50
CA PRO A 168 35.85 11.06 -54.19
C PRO A 168 35.53 12.27 -53.32
N ALA A 169 36.27 12.43 -52.22
CA ALA A 169 36.21 13.62 -51.39
C ALA A 169 36.37 14.84 -52.32
N ALA A 170 35.46 15.81 -52.22
CA ALA A 170 35.53 17.05 -52.99
C ALA A 170 36.92 17.67 -52.81
N SER A 171 37.78 17.53 -53.82
CA SER A 171 39.12 18.10 -53.79
C SER A 171 38.99 19.62 -53.80
N ALA A 172 39.92 20.31 -53.13
CA ALA A 172 39.92 21.77 -52.98
C ALA A 172 39.79 22.53 -54.32
N GLU A 173 40.18 21.91 -55.43
CA GLU A 173 40.00 22.44 -56.78
C GLU A 173 38.53 22.58 -57.20
N SER A 174 37.65 21.66 -56.77
CA SER A 174 36.21 21.72 -57.09
C SER A 174 35.48 22.86 -56.34
N LEU A 175 35.96 23.24 -55.15
CA LEU A 175 35.45 24.39 -54.40
C LEU A 175 35.95 25.72 -55.00
N ALA A 176 37.19 25.76 -55.49
CA ALA A 176 37.75 26.95 -56.16
C ALA A 176 37.08 27.24 -57.52
N ALA A 177 36.72 26.21 -58.28
CA ALA A 177 35.99 26.35 -59.54
C ALA A 177 34.54 26.86 -59.36
N LEU A 178 33.92 26.62 -58.20
CA LEU A 178 32.59 27.12 -57.90
C LEU A 178 32.62 28.61 -57.50
N ALA A 179 33.67 29.06 -56.82
CA ALA A 179 33.84 30.45 -56.41
C ALA A 179 34.05 31.41 -57.59
N THR A 180 34.69 30.96 -58.67
CA THR A 180 34.88 31.76 -59.90
C THR A 180 33.65 31.80 -60.80
N LYS A 181 32.72 30.85 -60.66
CA LYS A 181 31.53 30.76 -61.52
C LYS A 181 30.36 31.65 -61.06
N PHE A 182 30.37 32.13 -59.82
CA PHE A 182 29.35 33.04 -59.29
C PHE A 182 29.87 34.45 -58.98
N GLY A 183 31.12 34.76 -59.38
CA GLY A 183 31.73 36.07 -59.20
C GLY A 183 31.79 36.88 -60.51
N ARG A 184 30.64 37.33 -61.01
CA ARG A 184 30.54 38.52 -61.88
C ARG A 184 29.21 39.22 -61.66
#